data_AF-A0A540KGM7-F1
#
_entry.id   AF-A0A540KGM7-F1
#
_cell.length_a   1.000
_cell.length_b   1.000
_cell.length_c   1.000
_cell.angle_alpha   90.00
_cell.angle_beta   90.00
_cell.angle_gamma   90.00
#
_symmetry.space_group_name_H-M   'P 1'
#
loop_
_entity.id
_entity.type
_entity.pdbx_description
1 polymer ?
#
loop_
_entity_poly.entity_id
_entity_poly.type
_entity_poly.pdbx_seq_one_letter_code
_entity_poly.pdbx_strand_id
1 'polypeptide(L)'
;MSMTLRIKRVPTVVSNYQKDEAEEGARRGCGRNCLNQCCIPGAKLPLYAFKKLNVNDGDTGLLGREKREPPVAFLDSLLLGEWEDRMQRGLFRYDVTACETKVIRGQFGFIAQLNEGRHLKKRPTEFRVDKVLQPFDGSKFNFTKVGQEEVLFQFEASKDGEVQFFPSAPIDVESSPSVVAINVSPIEYGHVLLIPHILERLPQRIDRESFLLALHMAAEAGNPYFRLGYNSLGAFATINHLHFQVSNCVPLKQAGLKYWIQLLIWFTTIYSCHSTVFSSIYRLTTWP
;
A
#
# COMPACT_ATOMS: atom_id res chain seq x y z
N MET A 1 -21.75 32.76 1.63
CA MET A 1 -20.55 32.63 2.48
C MET A 1 -19.64 31.59 1.83
N SER A 2 -18.45 31.98 1.38
CA SER A 2 -17.48 31.08 0.76
C SER A 2 -16.72 30.34 1.87
N MET A 3 -16.88 29.01 1.95
CA MET A 3 -16.03 28.18 2.81
C MET A 3 -14.67 28.04 2.13
N THR A 4 -13.67 28.74 2.67
CA THR A 4 -12.29 28.65 2.21
C THR A 4 -11.57 27.64 3.11
N LEU A 5 -11.28 26.45 2.59
CA LEU A 5 -10.41 25.47 3.27
C LEU A 5 -8.99 26.05 3.30
N ARG A 6 -8.47 26.34 4.50
CA ARG A 6 -7.08 26.73 4.71
C ARG A 6 -6.30 25.52 5.19
N ILE A 7 -5.43 24.97 4.34
CA ILE A 7 -4.48 23.92 4.72
C ILE A 7 -3.39 24.56 5.57
N LYS A 8 -3.29 24.14 6.83
CA LYS A 8 -2.25 24.57 7.75
C LYS A 8 -1.00 23.72 7.49
N ARG A 9 0.08 24.33 7.00
CA ARG A 9 1.36 23.63 6.85
C ARG A 9 1.88 23.28 8.24
N VAL A 10 1.92 21.99 8.56
CA VAL A 10 2.54 21.45 9.76
C VAL A 10 4.00 21.13 9.43
N PRO A 11 4.98 21.50 10.30
CA PRO A 11 6.37 21.13 10.10
C PRO A 11 6.49 19.61 9.93
N THR A 12 6.99 19.17 8.77
CA THR A 12 7.21 17.75 8.50
C THR A 12 8.37 17.27 9.35
N VAL A 13 8.10 16.57 10.46
CA VAL A 13 9.11 15.75 11.12
C VAL A 13 9.40 14.62 10.15
N VAL A 14 10.50 14.69 9.39
CA VAL A 14 10.87 13.61 8.48
C VAL A 14 10.94 12.32 9.31
N SER A 15 10.13 11.31 8.99
CA SER A 15 10.35 9.95 9.50
C SER A 15 11.76 9.53 9.07
N ASN A 16 12.72 9.78 9.96
CA ASN A 16 14.14 9.44 9.79
C ASN A 16 14.37 7.92 9.96
N TYR A 17 13.32 7.15 10.22
CA TYR A 17 13.40 5.75 10.64
C TYR A 17 13.79 4.76 9.53
N GLN A 18 14.08 5.23 8.31
CA GLN A 18 14.32 4.36 7.15
C GLN A 18 15.68 4.54 6.48
N LYS A 19 16.60 5.29 7.11
CA LYS A 19 18.04 5.16 6.82
C LYS A 19 18.62 4.02 7.66
N ASP A 20 19.42 3.16 7.04
CA ASP A 20 20.20 2.11 7.71
C ASP A 20 21.41 2.70 8.46
N GLU A 21 21.23 3.84 9.16
CA GLU A 21 22.27 4.43 10.00
C GLU A 21 22.11 3.86 11.41
N ALA A 22 23.10 3.05 11.78
CA ALA A 22 23.28 2.50 13.10
C ALA A 22 23.63 3.64 14.07
N GLU A 23 22.66 4.09 14.85
CA GLU A 23 22.94 4.91 16.02
C GLU A 23 22.30 4.29 17.26
N GLU A 24 23.19 3.97 18.20
CA GLU A 24 22.91 3.45 19.52
C GLU A 24 22.30 4.55 20.41
N GLY A 25 21.12 4.27 20.96
CA GLY A 25 20.51 5.08 21.99
C GLY A 25 19.70 4.21 22.93
N ALA A 26 20.16 4.06 24.16
CA ALA A 26 19.58 3.20 25.18
C ALA A 26 18.16 3.62 25.58
N ARG A 27 17.17 2.96 24.97
CA ARG A 27 15.80 2.77 25.49
C ARG A 27 15.46 1.29 25.25
N ARG A 28 14.54 0.69 26.01
CA ARG A 28 14.17 -0.73 25.79
C ARG A 28 13.84 -0.97 24.31
N GLY A 29 14.48 -1.97 23.69
CA GLY A 29 14.36 -2.27 22.27
C GLY A 29 15.35 -1.51 21.37
N CYS A 30 15.08 -1.44 20.06
CA CYS A 30 15.99 -0.84 19.08
C CYS A 30 15.87 0.69 18.95
N GLY A 31 15.15 1.36 19.86
CA GLY A 31 14.85 2.79 19.78
C GLY A 31 13.83 3.20 18.70
N ARG A 32 13.42 2.27 17.82
CA ARG A 32 12.52 2.52 16.67
C ARG A 32 11.11 1.94 16.83
N ASN A 33 10.78 1.39 18.00
CA ASN A 33 9.49 0.70 18.24
C ASN A 33 9.16 -0.33 17.13
N CYS A 34 10.15 -1.15 16.76
CA CYS A 34 10.14 -2.11 15.64
C CYS A 34 8.97 -3.12 15.69
N LEU A 35 8.73 -3.78 14.56
CA LEU A 35 7.99 -5.05 14.48
C LEU A 35 8.94 -6.27 14.53
N ASN A 36 10.03 -6.16 15.29
CA ASN A 36 10.93 -7.28 15.58
C ASN A 36 10.80 -7.67 17.05
N GLN A 37 11.42 -8.81 17.41
CA GLN A 37 11.48 -9.30 18.80
C GLN A 37 11.99 -8.25 19.81
N CYS A 38 12.71 -7.22 19.34
CA CYS A 38 13.13 -6.07 20.15
C CYS A 38 11.97 -5.29 20.80
N CYS A 39 10.82 -5.17 20.13
CA CYS A 39 9.74 -4.28 20.55
C CYS A 39 8.34 -4.90 20.42
N ILE A 40 8.21 -6.09 19.82
CA ILE A 40 6.94 -6.81 19.68
C ILE A 40 6.36 -7.33 21.00
N PRO A 41 7.14 -7.86 21.97
CA PRO A 41 6.56 -8.44 23.17
C PRO A 41 5.68 -7.43 23.93
N GLY A 42 4.40 -7.75 24.08
CA GLY A 42 3.40 -6.89 24.74
C GLY A 42 2.84 -5.77 23.86
N ALA A 43 3.27 -5.65 22.60
CA ALA A 43 2.73 -4.70 21.65
C ALA A 43 1.27 -5.03 21.29
N LYS A 44 0.49 -3.97 21.05
CA LYS A 44 -0.90 -4.07 20.60
C LYS A 44 -1.11 -3.13 19.43
N LEU A 45 -1.85 -3.62 18.44
CA LEU A 45 -2.25 -2.87 17.26
C LEU A 45 -3.76 -3.00 17.08
N PRO A 46 -4.43 -2.02 16.46
CA PRO A 46 -5.81 -2.22 16.05
C PRO A 46 -5.91 -3.44 15.12
N LEU A 47 -7.04 -4.14 15.14
CA LEU A 47 -7.30 -5.32 14.31
C LEU A 47 -8.62 -5.13 13.58
N TYR A 48 -8.56 -5.24 12.26
CA TYR A 48 -9.71 -5.37 11.38
C TYR A 48 -9.86 -6.86 11.01
N ALA A 49 -10.95 -7.48 11.47
CA ALA A 49 -11.30 -8.85 11.12
C ALA A 49 -12.35 -8.85 10.00
N PHE A 50 -11.99 -9.36 8.82
CA PHE A 50 -12.87 -9.38 7.64
C PHE A 50 -13.68 -10.66 7.50
N LYS A 51 -14.77 -10.61 6.74
CA LYS A 51 -15.57 -11.81 6.45
C LYS A 51 -14.92 -12.61 5.32
N LYS A 52 -14.63 -13.89 5.56
CA LYS A 52 -14.15 -14.78 4.48
C LYS A 52 -15.24 -14.91 3.41
N LEU A 53 -14.84 -14.73 2.15
CA LEU A 53 -15.66 -15.07 0.99
C LEU A 53 -15.76 -16.61 0.91
N ASN A 54 -16.98 -17.14 0.99
CA ASN A 54 -17.22 -18.56 0.75
C ASN A 54 -17.20 -18.83 -0.75
N VAL A 55 -16.14 -19.48 -1.25
CA VAL A 55 -16.00 -19.82 -2.68
C VAL A 55 -16.98 -20.93 -3.11
N ASN A 56 -17.61 -21.63 -2.18
CA ASN A 56 -18.51 -22.76 -2.44
C ASN A 56 -20.00 -22.40 -2.57
N ASP A 57 -20.41 -21.18 -2.21
CA ASP A 57 -21.74 -20.70 -2.57
C ASP A 57 -21.65 -20.16 -4.00
N GLY A 58 -21.99 -21.03 -4.95
CA GLY A 58 -22.33 -20.63 -6.32
C GLY A 58 -23.61 -19.81 -6.36
N ASP A 59 -23.67 -18.74 -5.57
CA ASP A 59 -24.83 -17.86 -5.57
C ASP A 59 -24.75 -17.00 -6.82
N THR A 60 -25.67 -17.31 -7.72
CA THR A 60 -25.96 -16.59 -8.94
C THR A 60 -26.69 -15.30 -8.57
N GLY A 61 -26.09 -14.47 -7.71
CA GLY A 61 -26.69 -13.27 -7.13
C GLY A 61 -26.53 -12.00 -7.98
N LEU A 62 -26.38 -12.13 -9.30
CA LEU A 62 -26.17 -11.01 -10.22
C LEU A 62 -27.46 -10.40 -10.79
N LEU A 63 -28.64 -10.76 -10.27
CA LEU A 63 -29.89 -10.15 -10.69
C LEU A 63 -30.75 -9.78 -9.47
N GLY A 64 -30.71 -8.51 -9.08
CA GLY A 64 -31.81 -7.93 -8.29
C GLY A 64 -31.48 -7.02 -7.11
N ARG A 65 -30.25 -6.52 -6.92
CA ARG A 65 -30.03 -5.49 -5.90
C ARG A 65 -30.40 -4.12 -6.47
N GLU A 66 -31.48 -3.54 -5.94
CA GLU A 66 -31.83 -2.12 -6.12
C GLU A 66 -30.56 -1.27 -6.05
N LYS A 67 -30.46 -0.25 -6.90
CA LYS A 67 -29.40 0.77 -6.87
C LYS A 67 -29.48 1.58 -5.56
N ARG A 68 -29.14 0.97 -4.44
CA ARG A 68 -28.73 1.67 -3.23
C ARG A 68 -27.24 1.93 -3.41
N GLU A 69 -26.84 3.18 -3.29
CA GLU A 69 -25.42 3.52 -3.21
C GLU A 69 -24.79 2.59 -2.15
N PRO A 70 -23.69 1.89 -2.47
CA PRO A 70 -23.04 1.03 -1.49
C PRO A 70 -22.75 1.87 -0.25
N PRO A 71 -23.09 1.41 0.97
CA PRO A 71 -22.59 2.08 2.15
C PRO A 71 -21.07 2.11 2.01
N VAL A 72 -20.46 3.30 2.14
CA VAL A 72 -19.00 3.43 2.16
C VAL A 72 -18.49 2.39 3.14
N ALA A 73 -17.72 1.41 2.66
CA ALA A 73 -17.38 0.27 3.49
C ALA A 73 -16.50 0.75 4.64
N PHE A 74 -16.78 0.25 5.85
CA PHE A 74 -16.12 0.69 7.08
C PHE A 74 -14.58 0.65 6.98
N LEU A 75 -14.04 -0.35 6.25
CA LEU A 75 -12.60 -0.47 5.97
C LEU A 75 -12.02 0.75 5.26
N ASP A 76 -12.71 1.28 4.25
CA ASP A 76 -12.20 2.38 3.43
C ASP A 76 -12.09 3.68 4.25
N SER A 77 -13.14 3.98 5.04
CA SER A 77 -13.15 5.10 5.97
C SER A 77 -12.07 4.95 7.06
N LEU A 78 -11.90 3.75 7.62
CA LEU A 78 -10.87 3.47 8.62
C LEU A 78 -9.46 3.69 8.04
N LEU A 79 -9.18 3.12 6.86
CA LEU A 79 -7.88 3.23 6.18
C LEU A 79 -7.53 4.69 5.92
N LEU A 80 -8.46 5.46 5.34
CA LEU A 80 -8.23 6.87 5.03
C LEU A 80 -8.04 7.72 6.30
N GLY A 81 -8.87 7.50 7.34
CA GLY A 81 -8.74 8.21 8.60
C GLY A 81 -7.41 7.95 9.30
N GLU A 82 -6.98 6.69 9.37
CA GLU A 82 -5.68 6.33 9.95
C GLU A 82 -4.51 6.85 9.10
N TRP A 83 -4.64 6.85 7.77
CA TRP A 83 -3.62 7.42 6.87
C TRP A 83 -3.46 8.94 7.10
N GLU A 84 -4.57 9.68 7.24
CA GLU A 84 -4.56 11.11 7.54
C GLU A 84 -3.98 11.42 8.90
N ASP A 85 -4.26 10.62 9.94
CA ASP A 85 -3.61 10.73 11.25
C ASP A 85 -2.09 10.66 11.12
N ARG A 86 -1.57 9.67 10.40
CA ARG A 86 -0.11 9.52 10.21
C ARG A 86 0.48 10.66 9.38
N MET A 87 -0.27 11.22 8.42
CA MET A 87 0.14 12.42 7.69
C MET A 87 0.26 13.62 8.62
N GLN A 88 -0.73 13.85 9.49
CA GLN A 88 -0.72 14.94 10.46
C GLN A 88 0.43 14.80 11.48
N ARG A 89 0.79 13.56 11.82
CA ARG A 89 1.93 13.23 12.68
C ARG A 89 3.29 13.33 11.96
N GLY A 90 3.30 13.60 10.65
CA GLY A 90 4.51 13.81 9.86
C GLY A 90 5.24 12.54 9.44
N LEU A 91 4.63 11.35 9.52
CA LEU A 91 5.34 10.08 9.27
C LEU A 91 5.73 9.84 7.80
N PHE A 92 5.34 10.73 6.90
CA PHE A 92 5.59 10.64 5.47
C PHE A 92 6.82 11.42 5.05
N ARG A 93 7.51 10.94 4.02
CA ARG A 93 8.73 11.59 3.51
C ARG A 93 8.45 12.91 2.79
N TYR A 94 7.25 13.09 2.27
CA TYR A 94 6.81 14.27 1.53
C TYR A 94 5.28 14.31 1.50
N ASP A 95 4.72 15.48 1.20
CA ASP A 95 3.28 15.66 1.04
C ASP A 95 2.85 15.34 -0.40
N VAL A 96 2.20 14.19 -0.59
CA VAL A 96 1.69 13.76 -1.90
C VAL A 96 0.45 14.53 -2.34
N THR A 97 -0.29 15.12 -1.39
CA THR A 97 -1.54 15.86 -1.67
C THR A 97 -1.28 17.21 -2.31
N ALA A 98 -0.06 17.74 -2.17
CA ALA A 98 0.40 18.97 -2.78
C ALA A 98 0.99 18.78 -4.19
N CYS A 99 1.05 17.55 -4.71
CA CYS A 99 1.63 17.28 -6.03
C CYS A 99 0.76 17.85 -7.16
N GLU A 100 1.39 18.50 -8.12
CA GLU A 100 0.71 18.99 -9.32
C GLU A 100 0.27 17.82 -10.20
N THR A 101 -0.96 17.91 -10.73
CA THR A 101 -1.52 16.93 -11.65
C THR A 101 -1.99 17.59 -12.94
N LYS A 102 -1.87 16.87 -14.06
CA LYS A 102 -2.31 17.33 -15.38
C LYS A 102 -2.92 16.17 -16.16
N VAL A 103 -4.12 16.39 -16.70
CA VAL A 103 -4.71 15.47 -17.66
C VAL A 103 -3.94 15.56 -18.98
N ILE A 104 -3.40 14.43 -19.44
CA ILE A 104 -2.72 14.31 -20.72
C ILE A 104 -3.78 14.25 -21.82
N ARG A 105 -3.63 15.08 -22.85
CA ARG A 105 -4.52 15.09 -24.00
C ARG A 105 -4.48 13.73 -24.71
N GLY A 106 -5.64 13.15 -25.00
CA GLY A 106 -5.77 11.87 -25.69
C GLY A 106 -7.10 11.18 -25.37
N GLN A 107 -7.33 10.01 -25.95
CA GLN A 107 -8.58 9.25 -25.79
C GLN A 107 -8.62 8.39 -24.53
N PHE A 108 -7.48 8.23 -23.85
CA PHE A 108 -7.30 7.28 -22.73
C PHE A 108 -7.39 7.93 -21.34
N GLY A 109 -7.54 9.26 -21.26
CA GLY A 109 -7.75 9.95 -19.99
C GLY A 109 -6.58 9.88 -18.99
N PHE A 110 -5.34 9.72 -19.47
CA PHE A 110 -4.18 9.63 -18.59
C PHE A 110 -3.98 10.89 -17.75
N ILE A 111 -3.53 10.71 -16.51
CA ILE A 111 -3.16 11.78 -15.60
C ILE A 111 -1.66 11.68 -15.33
N ALA A 112 -0.93 12.76 -15.57
CA ALA A 112 0.44 12.92 -15.11
C ALA A 112 0.43 13.60 -13.73
N GLN A 113 1.21 13.07 -12.80
CA GLN A 113 1.45 13.68 -11.49
C GLN A 113 2.95 13.94 -11.34
N LEU A 114 3.32 15.19 -11.01
CA LEU A 114 4.70 15.54 -10.71
C LEU A 114 4.94 15.40 -9.21
N ASN A 115 5.74 14.41 -8.84
CA ASN A 115 6.10 14.13 -7.45
C ASN A 115 7.61 14.27 -7.24
N GLU A 116 8.07 15.51 -7.05
CA GLU A 116 9.49 15.86 -6.87
C GLU A 116 10.06 15.23 -5.60
N GLY A 117 9.27 15.21 -4.51
CA GLY A 117 9.66 14.61 -3.24
C GLY A 117 9.99 13.12 -3.37
N ARG A 118 9.24 12.39 -4.21
CA ARG A 118 9.50 10.99 -4.51
C ARG A 118 10.76 10.79 -5.32
N HIS A 119 11.01 11.64 -6.32
CA HIS A 119 12.19 11.53 -7.17
C HIS A 119 13.48 11.59 -6.34
N LEU A 120 13.55 12.53 -5.39
CA LEU A 120 14.73 12.75 -4.55
C LEU A 120 14.92 11.68 -3.46
N LYS A 121 13.84 11.02 -3.01
CA LYS A 121 13.85 10.11 -1.85
C LYS A 121 13.60 8.64 -2.20
N LYS A 122 13.48 8.28 -3.48
CA LYS A 122 13.25 6.89 -3.91
C LYS A 122 14.49 6.04 -3.59
N ARG A 123 14.28 4.91 -2.92
CA ARG A 123 15.34 3.92 -2.70
C ARG A 123 15.79 3.35 -4.06
N PRO A 124 17.10 3.24 -4.34
CA PRO A 124 17.58 2.55 -5.53
C PRO A 124 17.11 1.09 -5.56
N THR A 125 16.80 0.57 -6.75
CA THR A 125 16.54 -0.86 -6.91
C THR A 125 17.88 -1.59 -6.83
N GLU A 126 18.11 -2.31 -5.73
CA GLU A 126 19.34 -3.10 -5.52
C GLU A 126 19.30 -4.48 -6.18
N PHE A 127 18.13 -4.90 -6.64
CA PHE A 127 17.90 -6.23 -7.16
C PHE A 127 18.21 -6.29 -8.65
N ARG A 128 18.92 -7.34 -9.06
CA ARG A 128 19.15 -7.59 -10.48
C ARG A 128 17.85 -8.01 -11.15
N VAL A 129 17.55 -7.40 -12.30
CA VAL A 129 16.30 -7.63 -13.05
C VAL A 129 16.24 -9.04 -13.66
N ASP A 130 17.39 -9.67 -13.90
CA ASP A 130 17.52 -11.03 -14.43
C ASP A 130 17.10 -12.12 -13.41
N LYS A 131 16.97 -11.77 -12.12
CA LYS A 131 16.58 -12.71 -11.06
C LYS A 131 15.44 -12.17 -10.21
N VAL A 132 14.21 -12.43 -10.65
CA VAL A 132 12.98 -11.98 -9.98
C VAL A 132 12.71 -12.75 -8.68
N LEU A 133 13.13 -14.01 -8.60
CA LEU A 133 12.97 -14.84 -7.40
C LEU A 133 14.27 -14.88 -6.60
N GLN A 134 14.25 -14.24 -5.43
CA GLN A 134 15.40 -14.17 -4.53
C GLN A 134 14.95 -14.53 -3.10
N PRO A 135 15.79 -15.23 -2.32
CA PRO A 135 15.48 -15.51 -0.93
C PRO A 135 15.37 -14.20 -0.14
N PHE A 136 14.54 -14.22 0.90
CA PHE A 136 14.46 -13.11 1.86
C PHE A 136 15.83 -12.91 2.53
N ASP A 137 16.20 -11.64 2.74
CA ASP A 137 17.44 -11.25 3.41
C ASP A 137 17.12 -10.31 4.58
N GLY A 138 17.25 -10.83 5.80
CA GLY A 138 16.96 -10.06 7.02
C GLY A 138 17.96 -8.95 7.31
N SER A 139 19.16 -9.00 6.71
CA SER A 139 20.16 -7.93 6.85
C SER A 139 19.72 -6.66 6.14
N LYS A 140 19.04 -6.80 4.99
CA LYS A 140 18.46 -5.68 4.23
C LYS A 140 17.24 -5.09 4.90
N PHE A 141 16.83 -3.91 4.46
CA PHE A 141 15.57 -3.33 4.89
C PHE A 141 14.40 -4.25 4.56
N ASN A 142 13.49 -4.38 5.52
CA ASN A 142 12.27 -5.15 5.41
C ASN A 142 11.23 -4.62 6.41
N PHE A 143 9.97 -4.97 6.23
CA PHE A 143 8.89 -4.39 7.03
C PHE A 143 8.90 -4.74 8.52
N THR A 144 9.66 -5.73 9.00
CA THR A 144 9.79 -5.95 10.46
C THR A 144 10.57 -4.82 11.16
N LYS A 145 11.30 -4.00 10.37
CA LYS A 145 12.14 -2.90 10.86
C LYS A 145 11.39 -1.56 10.93
N VAL A 146 10.16 -1.47 10.42
CA VAL A 146 9.35 -0.24 10.54
C VAL A 146 8.88 -0.04 11.98
N GLY A 147 8.65 1.20 12.36
CA GLY A 147 8.04 1.53 13.64
C GLY A 147 6.57 1.15 13.65
N GLN A 148 6.06 0.68 14.79
CA GLN A 148 4.64 0.33 14.97
C GLN A 148 3.71 1.52 14.68
N GLU A 149 4.18 2.77 14.80
CA GLU A 149 3.46 3.98 14.43
C GLU A 149 3.16 4.10 12.92
N GLU A 150 3.93 3.43 12.07
CA GLU A 150 3.69 3.35 10.62
C GLU A 150 2.59 2.31 10.29
N VAL A 151 2.24 1.44 11.24
CA VAL A 151 1.17 0.45 11.08
C VAL A 151 -0.20 1.09 11.39
N LEU A 152 -1.17 0.81 10.52
CA LEU A 152 -2.55 1.22 10.72
C LEU A 152 -3.29 0.19 11.58
N PHE A 153 -3.30 -1.06 11.12
CA PHE A 153 -3.99 -2.17 11.79
C PHE A 153 -3.51 -3.54 11.28
N GLN A 154 -3.76 -4.57 12.09
CA GLN A 154 -3.74 -5.98 11.69
C GLN A 154 -4.96 -6.26 10.81
N PHE A 155 -4.81 -7.12 9.81
CA PHE A 155 -5.86 -7.46 8.85
C PHE A 155 -5.98 -8.98 8.72
N GLU A 156 -7.02 -9.56 9.31
CA GLU A 156 -7.17 -11.00 9.43
C GLU A 156 -8.58 -11.47 9.16
N ALA A 157 -8.74 -12.76 8.85
CA ALA A 157 -10.05 -13.33 8.68
C ALA A 157 -10.77 -13.50 10.04
N SER A 158 -12.03 -13.09 10.10
CA SER A 158 -12.90 -13.30 11.24
C SER A 158 -13.14 -14.78 11.53
N LYS A 159 -13.14 -15.13 12.82
CA LYS A 159 -13.46 -16.49 13.29
C LYS A 159 -14.98 -16.77 13.26
N ASP A 160 -15.78 -15.73 13.47
CA ASP A 160 -17.22 -15.84 13.63
C ASP A 160 -17.99 -15.50 12.34
N GLY A 161 -17.27 -15.21 11.24
CA GLY A 161 -17.86 -14.90 9.94
C GLY A 161 -18.44 -13.49 9.81
N GLU A 162 -18.24 -12.64 10.82
CA GLU A 162 -18.71 -11.25 10.85
C GLU A 162 -17.56 -10.26 10.89
N VAL A 163 -17.76 -9.09 10.27
CA VAL A 163 -16.76 -8.02 10.27
C VAL A 163 -16.66 -7.43 11.67
N GLN A 164 -15.44 -7.36 12.22
CA GLN A 164 -15.19 -6.85 13.56
C GLN A 164 -13.97 -5.91 13.55
N PHE A 165 -13.98 -4.92 14.45
CA PHE A 165 -12.84 -4.04 14.67
C PHE A 165 -12.51 -3.94 16.14
N PHE A 166 -11.25 -4.22 16.47
CA PHE A 166 -10.72 -4.13 17.82
C PHE A 166 -9.68 -3.00 17.85
N PRO A 167 -9.90 -1.90 18.58
CA PRO A 167 -8.98 -0.76 18.59
C PRO A 167 -7.62 -1.11 19.23
N SER A 168 -7.55 -2.18 20.00
CA SER A 168 -6.32 -2.65 20.63
C SER A 168 -6.36 -4.17 20.78
N ALA A 169 -5.72 -4.87 19.85
CA ALA A 169 -5.57 -6.32 19.87
C ALA A 169 -4.08 -6.68 20.06
N PRO A 170 -3.76 -7.77 20.79
CA PRO A 170 -2.40 -8.27 20.85
C PRO A 170 -1.90 -8.67 19.46
N ILE A 171 -0.59 -8.57 19.25
CA ILE A 171 0.08 -9.15 18.08
C ILE A 171 0.38 -10.61 18.42
N ASP A 172 -0.23 -11.55 17.70
CA ASP A 172 0.07 -12.98 17.84
C ASP A 172 1.32 -13.34 17.03
N VAL A 173 2.46 -13.47 17.72
CA VAL A 173 3.76 -13.70 17.09
C VAL A 173 3.80 -15.05 16.36
N GLU A 174 3.08 -16.05 16.87
CA GLU A 174 3.09 -17.41 16.33
C GLU A 174 2.25 -17.50 15.06
N SER A 175 1.11 -16.81 15.01
CA SER A 175 0.27 -16.77 13.81
C SER A 175 0.81 -15.84 12.73
N SER A 176 1.75 -14.95 13.09
CA SER A 176 2.34 -13.94 12.21
C SER A 176 1.26 -13.15 11.47
N PRO A 177 0.72 -12.07 12.05
CA PRO A 177 -0.41 -11.36 11.49
C PRO A 177 -0.04 -10.73 10.15
N SER A 178 -1.05 -10.57 9.31
CA SER A 178 -0.96 -9.67 8.17
C SER A 178 -1.27 -8.25 8.63
N VAL A 179 -0.56 -7.25 8.12
CA VAL A 179 -0.71 -5.86 8.57
C VAL A 179 -0.89 -4.89 7.41
N VAL A 180 -1.58 -3.80 7.69
CA VAL A 180 -1.68 -2.63 6.81
C VAL A 180 -0.83 -1.52 7.39
N ALA A 181 0.13 -1.02 6.61
CA ALA A 181 1.04 0.05 7.02
C ALA A 181 1.06 1.17 5.97
N ILE A 182 1.37 2.40 6.38
CA ILE A 182 1.53 3.49 5.43
C ILE A 182 2.68 3.20 4.46
N ASN A 183 2.52 3.58 3.20
CA ASN A 183 3.69 3.75 2.36
C ASN A 183 4.26 5.14 2.65
N VAL A 184 5.35 5.24 3.42
CA VAL A 184 5.96 6.54 3.77
C VAL A 184 6.48 7.31 2.55
N SER A 185 6.58 6.66 1.39
CA SER A 185 6.81 7.28 0.07
C SER A 185 5.57 7.11 -0.82
N PRO A 186 4.45 7.77 -0.46
CA PRO A 186 3.16 7.55 -1.10
C PRO A 186 3.21 8.05 -2.55
N ILE A 187 2.43 7.42 -3.43
CA ILE A 187 2.29 7.83 -4.83
C ILE A 187 1.02 8.66 -4.97
N GLU A 188 -0.01 8.31 -4.21
CA GLU A 188 -1.29 8.99 -4.16
C GLU A 188 -1.80 9.07 -2.71
N TYR A 189 -2.86 9.83 -2.48
CA TYR A 189 -3.60 9.88 -1.23
C TYR A 189 -4.13 8.49 -0.84
N GLY A 190 -4.04 8.13 0.44
CA GLY A 190 -4.44 6.81 0.93
C GLY A 190 -3.51 5.66 0.52
N HIS A 191 -2.31 5.94 -0.01
CA HIS A 191 -1.37 4.89 -0.40
C HIS A 191 -0.79 4.17 0.82
N VAL A 192 -1.19 2.91 0.98
CA VAL A 192 -0.75 1.99 2.04
C VAL A 192 -0.18 0.71 1.44
N LEU A 193 0.39 -0.13 2.30
CA LEU A 193 0.94 -1.42 1.98
C LEU A 193 0.16 -2.49 2.75
N LEU A 194 -0.30 -3.52 2.06
CA LEU A 194 -0.73 -4.77 2.69
C LEU A 194 0.46 -5.71 2.75
N ILE A 195 0.86 -6.14 3.94
CA ILE A 195 2.02 -6.99 4.19
C ILE A 195 1.52 -8.32 4.79
N PRO A 196 1.41 -9.38 3.98
CA PRO A 196 0.97 -10.69 4.46
C PRO A 196 1.99 -11.30 5.40
N HIS A 197 1.51 -11.88 6.51
CA HIS A 197 2.30 -12.66 7.48
C HIS A 197 3.68 -12.06 7.77
N ILE A 198 3.70 -10.85 8.34
CA ILE A 198 4.90 -10.01 8.40
C ILE A 198 6.10 -10.67 9.13
N LEU A 199 5.86 -11.58 10.06
CA LEU A 199 6.90 -12.24 10.85
C LEU A 199 7.46 -13.50 10.18
N GLU A 200 6.73 -14.08 9.23
CA GLU A 200 7.21 -15.17 8.36
C GLU A 200 8.27 -14.71 7.36
N ARG A 201 8.37 -13.38 7.12
CA ARG A 201 9.41 -12.79 6.26
C ARG A 201 9.39 -13.38 4.85
N LEU A 202 8.18 -13.50 4.29
CA LEU A 202 7.98 -14.05 2.95
C LEU A 202 8.73 -13.18 1.92
N PRO A 203 9.48 -13.76 0.97
CA PRO A 203 10.09 -12.99 -0.12
C PRO A 203 9.00 -12.35 -0.99
N GLN A 204 9.35 -11.34 -1.80
CA GLN A 204 8.43 -10.64 -2.71
C GLN A 204 8.00 -11.54 -3.88
N ARG A 205 7.22 -12.58 -3.58
CA ARG A 205 6.67 -13.59 -4.48
C ARG A 205 5.24 -13.90 -4.03
N ILE A 206 4.27 -13.66 -4.90
CA ILE A 206 2.87 -13.99 -4.64
C ILE A 206 2.70 -15.52 -4.55
N ASP A 207 1.88 -15.94 -3.59
CA ASP A 207 1.28 -17.27 -3.52
C ASP A 207 -0.25 -17.18 -3.44
N ARG A 208 -0.91 -18.33 -3.36
CA ARG A 208 -2.38 -18.41 -3.33
C ARG A 208 -2.98 -17.72 -2.10
N GLU A 209 -2.41 -17.95 -0.93
CA GLU A 209 -2.91 -17.45 0.35
C GLU A 209 -2.82 -15.92 0.41
N SER A 210 -1.64 -15.37 0.10
CA SER A 210 -1.37 -13.93 0.07
C SER A 210 -2.19 -13.20 -0.99
N PHE A 211 -2.39 -13.80 -2.17
CA PHE A 211 -3.25 -13.22 -3.19
C PHE A 211 -4.72 -13.19 -2.76
N LEU A 212 -5.21 -14.28 -2.14
CA LEU A 212 -6.57 -14.36 -1.65
C LEU A 212 -6.83 -13.32 -0.54
N LEU A 213 -5.89 -13.13 0.38
CA LEU A 213 -5.94 -12.06 1.39
C LEU A 213 -6.13 -10.68 0.75
N ALA A 214 -5.37 -10.41 -0.32
CA ALA A 214 -5.45 -9.14 -1.03
C ALA A 214 -6.78 -8.95 -1.78
N LEU A 215 -7.36 -10.03 -2.31
CA LEU A 215 -8.71 -10.03 -2.88
C LEU A 215 -9.79 -9.81 -1.83
N HIS A 216 -9.67 -10.39 -0.63
CA HIS A 216 -10.58 -10.11 0.49
C HIS A 216 -10.55 -8.64 0.86
N MET A 217 -9.36 -8.02 0.96
CA MET A 217 -9.25 -6.58 1.20
C MET A 217 -9.99 -5.75 0.15
N ALA A 218 -9.81 -6.08 -1.14
CA ALA A 218 -10.50 -5.36 -2.21
C ALA A 218 -12.03 -5.53 -2.15
N ALA A 219 -12.51 -6.73 -1.82
CA ALA A 219 -13.94 -7.00 -1.64
C ALA A 219 -14.51 -6.24 -0.42
N GLU A 220 -13.79 -6.24 0.70
CA GLU A 220 -14.15 -5.53 1.93
C GLU A 220 -14.17 -4.02 1.75
N ALA A 221 -13.25 -3.45 0.96
CA ALA A 221 -13.23 -2.03 0.67
C ALA A 221 -14.52 -1.57 -0.06
N GLY A 222 -15.15 -2.47 -0.83
CA GLY A 222 -16.42 -2.19 -1.52
C GLY A 222 -16.42 -0.96 -2.43
N ASN A 223 -15.23 -0.45 -2.76
CA ASN A 223 -15.05 0.84 -3.42
C ASN A 223 -14.50 0.61 -4.84
N PRO A 224 -15.22 1.04 -5.90
CA PRO A 224 -14.79 0.86 -7.29
C PRO A 224 -13.51 1.62 -7.65
N TYR A 225 -13.02 2.49 -6.77
CA TYR A 225 -11.76 3.24 -6.90
C TYR A 225 -10.62 2.65 -6.07
N PHE A 226 -10.88 1.63 -5.27
CA PHE A 226 -9.85 0.90 -4.53
C PHE A 226 -8.98 0.10 -5.49
N ARG A 227 -7.67 0.30 -5.42
CA ARG A 227 -6.70 -0.37 -6.29
C ARG A 227 -5.75 -1.20 -5.45
N LEU A 228 -5.58 -2.45 -5.87
CA LEU A 228 -4.55 -3.35 -5.40
C LEU A 228 -3.51 -3.50 -6.51
N GLY A 229 -2.24 -3.30 -6.18
CA GLY A 229 -1.11 -3.46 -7.08
C GLY A 229 -0.05 -4.37 -6.48
N TYR A 230 0.76 -4.98 -7.33
CA TYR A 230 1.92 -5.77 -6.92
C TYR A 230 3.08 -5.51 -7.88
N ASN A 231 4.24 -5.24 -7.29
CA ASN A 231 5.49 -5.13 -8.03
C ASN A 231 6.35 -6.35 -7.65
N SER A 232 6.74 -7.15 -8.64
CA SER A 232 7.79 -8.15 -8.44
C SER A 232 9.16 -7.48 -8.37
N LEU A 233 10.21 -8.21 -7.98
CA LEU A 233 11.59 -7.68 -8.03
C LEU A 233 12.00 -7.25 -9.45
N GLY A 234 11.49 -7.95 -10.48
CA GLY A 234 11.69 -7.58 -11.89
C GLY A 234 10.86 -6.38 -12.35
N ALA A 235 9.86 -5.97 -11.55
CA ALA A 235 9.02 -4.80 -11.78
C ALA A 235 9.36 -3.64 -10.82
N PHE A 236 10.66 -3.43 -10.59
CA PHE A 236 11.21 -2.34 -9.76
C PHE A 236 10.73 -2.31 -8.30
N ALA A 237 10.32 -3.44 -7.71
CA ALA A 237 10.18 -3.51 -6.26
C ALA A 237 11.54 -3.23 -5.59
N THR A 238 11.55 -2.37 -4.57
CA THR A 238 12.77 -1.96 -3.86
C THR A 238 12.98 -2.72 -2.55
N ILE A 239 12.05 -3.61 -2.19
CA ILE A 239 12.04 -4.37 -0.93
C ILE A 239 11.70 -5.82 -1.25
N ASN A 240 12.51 -6.77 -0.76
CA ASN A 240 12.25 -8.20 -0.88
C ASN A 240 11.59 -8.74 0.40
N HIS A 241 10.37 -8.26 0.67
CA HIS A 241 9.47 -8.75 1.71
C HIS A 241 8.06 -8.58 1.16
N LEU A 242 7.29 -9.67 1.05
CA LEU A 242 5.99 -9.73 0.40
C LEU A 242 5.08 -8.56 0.82
N HIS A 243 4.69 -7.75 -0.15
CA HIS A 243 3.75 -6.67 0.04
C HIS A 243 2.98 -6.35 -1.23
N PHE A 244 1.73 -5.89 -1.05
CA PHE A 244 0.90 -5.30 -2.07
C PHE A 244 0.81 -3.79 -1.86
N GLN A 245 0.72 -3.05 -2.96
CA GLN A 245 0.42 -1.62 -2.98
C GLN A 245 -1.10 -1.45 -2.95
N VAL A 246 -1.62 -0.57 -2.09
CA VAL A 246 -3.06 -0.32 -1.94
C VAL A 246 -3.29 1.17 -1.98
N SER A 247 -4.17 1.65 -2.86
CA SER A 247 -4.52 3.08 -2.93
C SER A 247 -5.94 3.32 -3.39
N ASN A 248 -6.49 4.47 -3.00
CA ASN A 248 -7.76 4.97 -3.52
C ASN A 248 -7.49 5.98 -4.63
N CYS A 249 -7.80 5.60 -5.86
CA CYS A 249 -7.64 6.52 -6.99
C CYS A 249 -8.85 7.45 -7.04
N VAL A 250 -8.68 8.68 -6.55
CA VAL A 250 -9.79 9.64 -6.49
C VAL A 250 -10.30 9.91 -7.91
N PRO A 251 -11.60 9.72 -8.20
CA PRO A 251 -12.14 10.12 -9.49
C PRO A 251 -12.02 11.63 -9.64
N LEU A 252 -11.17 12.10 -10.56
CA LEU A 252 -11.29 13.47 -11.06
C LEU A 252 -12.68 13.58 -11.70
N LYS A 253 -13.57 14.37 -11.07
CA LYS A 253 -14.95 14.64 -11.54
C LYS A 253 -15.04 15.13 -13.00
N GLN A 254 -13.91 15.41 -13.65
CA GLN A 254 -13.83 15.84 -15.05
C GLN A 254 -13.80 14.72 -16.10
N ALA A 255 -13.66 13.44 -15.74
CA ALA A 255 -13.38 12.40 -16.74
C ALA A 255 -14.59 11.63 -17.30
N GLY A 256 -15.80 11.71 -16.72
CA GLY A 256 -17.02 11.11 -17.31
C GLY A 256 -17.00 9.59 -17.63
N LEU A 257 -15.94 8.87 -17.28
CA LEU A 257 -15.72 7.46 -17.63
C LEU A 257 -15.95 6.58 -16.40
N LYS A 258 -16.90 5.64 -16.54
CA LYS A 258 -17.45 4.78 -15.48
C LYS A 258 -16.53 3.62 -15.05
N TYR A 259 -15.37 3.45 -15.67
CA TYR A 259 -14.47 2.33 -15.37
C TYR A 259 -13.03 2.82 -15.44
N TRP A 260 -12.39 2.92 -14.27
CA TRP A 260 -10.96 3.15 -14.16
C TRP A 260 -10.27 1.81 -13.96
N ILE A 261 -9.71 1.23 -15.02
CA ILE A 261 -8.52 0.40 -14.81
C ILE A 261 -7.38 1.40 -14.75
N GLN A 262 -6.90 1.70 -13.53
CA GLN A 262 -5.58 2.29 -13.43
C GLN A 262 -4.61 1.18 -13.80
N LEU A 263 -4.32 1.07 -15.11
CA LEU A 263 -3.06 0.52 -15.55
C LEU A 263 -2.04 1.53 -14.98
N LEU A 264 -1.61 1.30 -13.74
CA LEU A 264 -0.27 1.69 -13.33
C LEU A 264 0.64 0.90 -14.25
N ILE A 265 0.84 1.44 -15.47
CA ILE A 265 1.88 0.98 -16.39
C ILE A 265 3.19 1.37 -15.72
N TRP A 266 3.58 0.57 -14.72
CA TRP A 266 4.97 0.29 -14.55
C TRP A 266 5.38 -0.36 -15.86
N PHE A 267 6.02 0.40 -16.76
CA PHE A 267 6.81 -0.23 -17.79
C PHE A 267 7.90 -1.02 -17.07
N THR A 268 7.60 -2.28 -16.80
CA THR A 268 8.57 -3.34 -16.58
C THR A 268 7.87 -4.60 -17.03
N THR A 269 7.90 -4.76 -18.34
CA THR A 269 7.85 -6.00 -19.10
C THR A 269 7.60 -7.24 -18.24
N ILE A 270 6.36 -7.75 -18.28
CA ILE A 270 6.13 -9.16 -18.04
C ILE A 270 6.81 -9.88 -19.21
N TYR A 271 8.05 -10.34 -19.01
CA TYR A 271 8.63 -11.34 -19.89
C TYR A 271 7.92 -12.66 -19.60
N SER A 272 6.87 -12.96 -20.37
CA SER A 272 6.49 -14.34 -20.62
C SER A 272 7.35 -14.84 -21.78
N CYS A 273 8.02 -15.96 -21.55
CA CYS A 273 8.79 -16.66 -22.55
C CYS A 273 7.85 -17.16 -23.66
N HIS A 274 7.65 -16.38 -24.72
CA HIS A 274 7.59 -16.81 -26.11
C HIS A 274 7.28 -15.60 -27.02
N SER A 275 8.29 -15.22 -27.80
CA SER A 275 8.19 -14.67 -29.15
C SER A 275 7.48 -13.30 -29.36
N THR A 276 8.28 -12.36 -29.89
CA THR A 276 7.94 -11.21 -30.77
C THR A 276 7.85 -9.79 -30.15
N VAL A 277 9.00 -9.12 -30.15
CA VAL A 277 9.32 -7.70 -30.49
C VAL A 277 8.25 -6.62 -30.25
N PHE A 278 8.58 -5.61 -29.41
CA PHE A 278 8.53 -4.18 -29.78
C PHE A 278 9.47 -3.34 -28.90
N SER A 279 10.35 -2.58 -29.56
CA SER A 279 11.31 -1.62 -28.99
C SER A 279 10.77 -0.20 -29.20
N SER A 280 10.76 0.62 -28.14
CA SER A 280 10.74 2.11 -28.07
C SER A 280 10.05 2.49 -26.76
N ILE A 281 10.52 3.41 -25.92
CA ILE A 281 10.85 4.82 -26.18
C ILE A 281 11.95 5.24 -25.19
N TYR A 282 13.17 5.46 -25.70
CA TYR A 282 14.17 6.30 -25.06
C TYR A 282 14.35 7.55 -25.94
N ARG A 283 13.82 8.69 -25.48
CA ARG A 283 14.14 10.09 -25.82
C ARG A 283 12.86 10.93 -25.85
N LEU A 284 12.66 11.72 -24.81
CA LEU A 284 12.05 13.05 -24.96
C LEU A 284 13.16 14.06 -24.65
N THR A 285 13.99 14.30 -25.67
CA THR A 285 14.87 15.47 -25.74
C THR A 285 14.06 16.68 -26.21
N THR A 286 14.43 17.84 -25.66
CA THR A 286 14.10 19.23 -26.01
C THR A 286 12.71 19.77 -25.61
N TRP A 287 12.73 20.68 -24.64
CA TRP A 287 11.71 21.73 -24.43
C TRP A 287 12.12 22.96 -25.26
N PRO A 288 11.16 23.71 -25.86
CA PRO A 288 11.43 25.06 -26.38
C PRO A 288 11.66 26.07 -25.24
#